data_AF-A0A0F9ICT4-F1
#
_entry.id   AF-A0A0F9ICT4-F1
#
_cell.length_a   1.000
_cell.length_b   1.000
_cell.length_c   1.000
_cell.angle_alpha   90.00
_cell.angle_beta   90.00
_cell.angle_gamma   90.00
#
_symmetry.space_group_name_H-M   'P 1'
#
loop_
_entity.id
_entity.type
_entity.pdbx_description
1 polymer ?
#
loop_
_entity_poly.entity_id
_entity_poly.type
_entity_poly.pdbx_seq_one_letter_code
_entity_poly.pdbx_strand_id
1 'polypeptide(L)'
;MRSHIFAQLERDLIKARTTEGREEAKAKGKHMGRLPALSDKQAKELYKDKLNGESISALAKKYSVSRPTVHRIIERMEQKK
;
A
#
# COMPACT_ATOMS: atom_id res chain seq x y z
N MET A 1 9.61 4.61 -42.41
CA MET A 1 8.85 3.62 -41.60
C MET A 1 9.77 2.50 -41.06
N ARG A 2 10.92 2.84 -40.45
CA ARG A 2 11.87 1.83 -39.91
C ARG A 2 12.37 2.15 -38.49
N SER A 3 12.32 3.41 -38.04
CA SER A 3 12.72 3.82 -36.69
C SER A 3 11.74 3.42 -35.58
N HIS A 4 10.43 3.37 -35.89
CA HIS A 4 9.39 3.06 -34.91
C HIS A 4 9.52 1.63 -34.35
N ILE A 5 9.96 0.67 -35.16
CA ILE A 5 10.10 -0.74 -34.74
C ILE A 5 11.23 -0.90 -33.72
N PHE A 6 12.38 -0.27 -33.98
CA PHE A 6 13.52 -0.31 -33.05
C PHE A 6 13.22 0.42 -31.74
N ALA A 7 12.57 1.59 -31.81
CA ALA A 7 12.17 2.32 -30.61
C ALA A 7 11.17 1.53 -29.74
N GLN A 8 10.28 0.76 -30.36
CA GLN A 8 9.34 -0.11 -29.66
C GLN A 8 10.06 -1.29 -29.01
N LEU A 9 10.98 -1.93 -29.73
CA LEU A 9 11.80 -3.03 -29.21
C LEU A 9 12.60 -2.60 -27.98
N GLU A 10 13.29 -1.46 -28.04
CA GLU A 10 14.06 -0.93 -26.91
C GLU A 10 13.19 -0.63 -25.70
N ARG A 11 12.01 -0.03 -25.92
CA ARG A 11 11.03 0.23 -24.86
C ARG A 11 10.56 -1.06 -24.19
N ASP A 12 10.30 -2.11 -24.97
CA ASP A 12 9.81 -3.37 -24.44
C ASP A 12 10.92 -4.13 -23.69
N LEU A 13 12.18 -4.03 -24.12
CA LEU A 13 13.33 -4.53 -23.35
C LEU A 13 13.48 -3.82 -21.99
N ILE A 14 13.30 -2.50 -21.93
CA ILE A 14 13.35 -1.73 -20.67
C ILE A 14 12.21 -2.17 -19.74
N LYS A 15 11.00 -2.36 -20.27
CA LYS A 15 9.85 -2.85 -19.49
C LYS A 15 10.09 -4.26 -18.95
N ALA A 16 10.64 -5.16 -19.76
CA ALA A 16 10.94 -6.52 -19.34
C ALA A 16 11.89 -6.54 -18.14
N ARG A 17 13.04 -5.85 -18.25
CA ARG A 17 14.04 -5.76 -17.18
C ARG A 17 13.52 -5.09 -15.90
N THR A 18 12.73 -4.02 -16.05
CA THR A 18 12.15 -3.34 -14.88
C THR A 18 11.07 -4.17 -14.19
N THR A 19 10.37 -5.02 -14.93
CA THR A 19 9.38 -5.95 -14.38
C THR A 19 10.08 -7.08 -13.63
N GLU A 20 11.11 -7.69 -14.23
CA GLU A 20 11.95 -8.71 -13.60
C GLU A 20 12.55 -8.21 -12.27
N GLY A 21 13.20 -7.04 -12.27
CA GLY A 21 13.75 -6.46 -11.04
C GLY A 21 12.68 -6.11 -9.99
N ARG A 22 11.46 -5.76 -10.42
CA ARG A 22 10.32 -5.53 -9.51
C ARG A 22 9.85 -6.83 -8.87
N GLU A 23 9.79 -7.91 -9.64
CA GLU A 23 9.41 -9.23 -9.15
C GLU A 23 10.43 -9.78 -8.15
N GLU A 24 11.73 -9.63 -8.43
CA GLU A 24 12.78 -9.96 -7.46
C GLU A 24 12.64 -9.15 -6.16
N ALA A 25 12.39 -7.85 -6.26
CA ALA A 25 12.20 -7.00 -5.08
C ALA A 25 11.00 -7.44 -4.24
N LYS A 26 9.89 -7.82 -4.90
CA LYS A 26 8.71 -8.40 -4.24
C LYS A 26 9.04 -9.73 -3.58
N ALA A 27 9.77 -10.62 -4.25
CA ALA A 27 10.20 -11.91 -3.72
C ALA A 27 11.10 -11.76 -2.49
N LYS A 28 11.96 -10.74 -2.47
CA LYS A 28 12.76 -10.33 -1.30
C LYS A 28 11.93 -9.67 -0.18
N GLY A 29 10.61 -9.54 -0.34
CA GLY A 29 9.71 -8.96 0.64
C GLY A 29 9.75 -7.43 0.71
N LYS A 30 10.34 -6.74 -0.27
CA LYS A 30 10.39 -5.27 -0.27
C LYS A 30 9.00 -4.72 -0.52
N HIS A 31 8.53 -3.84 0.37
CA HIS A 31 7.26 -3.15 0.19
C HIS A 31 7.30 -2.26 -1.06
N MET A 32 6.34 -2.47 -1.96
CA MET A 32 6.20 -1.68 -3.18
C MET A 32 5.09 -0.64 -3.02
N GLY A 33 5.34 0.58 -3.50
CA GLY A 33 4.37 1.68 -3.47
C GLY A 33 4.38 2.48 -2.16
N ARG A 34 3.33 3.27 -1.96
CA ARG A 34 3.22 4.21 -0.83
C ARG A 34 3.09 3.46 0.49
N LEU A 35 3.91 3.82 1.46
CA LEU A 35 3.81 3.28 2.82
C LEU A 35 2.45 3.59 3.45
N PRO A 36 1.94 2.69 4.32
CA PRO A 36 0.75 2.96 5.11
C PRO A 36 0.85 4.27 5.88
N ALA A 37 -0.27 4.98 6.05
CA ALA A 37 -0.32 6.27 6.75
C ALA A 37 -0.03 6.14 8.26
N LEU A 38 -0.23 4.95 8.83
CA LEU A 38 -0.01 4.64 10.24
C LEU A 38 0.90 3.42 10.33
N SER A 39 1.76 3.40 11.35
CA SER A 39 2.58 2.24 11.66
C SER A 39 1.72 1.03 12.06
N ASP A 40 2.26 -0.18 11.94
CA ASP A 40 1.55 -1.40 12.34
C ASP A 40 1.16 -1.41 13.83
N LYS A 41 1.91 -0.70 14.69
CA LYS A 41 1.57 -0.52 16.10
C LYS A 41 0.33 0.37 16.26
N GLN A 42 0.34 1.53 15.63
CA GLN A 42 -0.78 2.47 15.67
C GLN A 42 -2.04 1.89 15.03
N ALA A 43 -1.90 1.10 13.96
CA ALA A 43 -3.02 0.39 13.34
C ALA A 43 -3.67 -0.62 14.30
N LYS A 44 -2.85 -1.34 15.09
CA LYS A 44 -3.35 -2.25 16.13
C LYS A 44 -4.04 -1.52 17.27
N GLU A 45 -3.50 -0.39 17.71
CA GLU A 45 -4.12 0.46 18.73
C GLU A 45 -5.45 1.02 18.24
N LEU A 46 -5.49 1.57 17.02
CA LEU A 46 -6.73 2.06 16.40
C LEU A 46 -7.79 0.96 16.33
N TYR A 47 -7.41 -0.27 15.99
CA TYR A 47 -8.32 -1.40 15.96
C TYR A 47 -8.82 -1.79 17.38
N LYS A 48 -7.97 -1.75 18.40
CA LYS A 48 -8.39 -1.95 19.80
C LYS A 48 -9.37 -0.87 20.26
N ASP A 49 -9.08 0.39 19.96
CA ASP A 49 -9.94 1.52 20.31
C ASP A 49 -11.30 1.41 19.62
N LYS A 50 -11.32 0.91 18.37
CA LYS A 50 -12.55 0.58 17.67
C LYS A 50 -13.36 -0.52 18.37
N LEU A 51 -12.70 -1.58 18.86
CA LEU A 51 -13.36 -2.64 19.63
C LEU A 51 -13.88 -2.15 20.98
N ASN A 52 -13.23 -1.15 21.57
CA ASN A 52 -13.67 -0.48 22.80
C ASN A 52 -14.88 0.47 22.58
N GLY A 53 -15.36 0.61 21.33
CA GLY A 53 -16.55 1.39 21.02
C GLY A 53 -16.29 2.85 20.60
N GLU A 54 -15.02 3.26 20.37
CA GLU A 54 -14.75 4.61 19.87
C GLU A 54 -15.39 4.83 18.48
N SER A 55 -15.94 6.04 18.28
CA SER A 55 -16.53 6.42 16.99
C SER A 55 -15.45 6.62 15.94
N ILE A 56 -15.77 6.35 14.67
CA ILE A 56 -14.84 6.52 13.53
C ILE A 56 -14.35 7.98 13.44
N SER A 57 -15.19 8.95 13.80
CA SER A 57 -14.81 10.37 13.80
C SER A 57 -13.84 10.72 14.93
N ALA A 58 -13.95 10.07 16.09
CA ALA A 58 -13.01 10.26 17.20
C ALA A 58 -11.64 9.67 16.84
N LEU A 59 -11.61 8.44 16.30
CA LEU A 59 -10.41 7.77 15.83
C LEU A 59 -9.68 8.59 14.74
N ALA A 60 -10.42 9.12 13.76
CA ALA A 60 -9.86 9.97 12.71
C ALA A 60 -9.12 11.19 13.27
N LYS A 61 -9.71 11.86 14.27
CA LYS A 61 -9.09 13.01 14.95
C LYS A 61 -7.88 12.59 15.79
N LYS A 62 -8.03 11.53 16.61
CA LYS A 62 -6.99 11.01 17.50
C LYS A 62 -5.71 10.63 16.74
N TYR A 63 -5.87 9.99 15.58
CA TYR A 63 -4.75 9.54 14.76
C TYR A 63 -4.37 10.51 13.63
N SER A 64 -4.99 11.69 13.56
CA SER A 64 -4.76 12.69 12.50
C SER A 64 -4.86 12.12 11.08
N VAL A 65 -5.83 11.24 10.85
CA VAL A 65 -6.09 10.60 9.55
C VAL A 65 -7.50 10.87 9.07
N SER A 66 -7.72 10.76 7.76
CA SER A 66 -9.05 10.88 7.19
C SER A 66 -9.94 9.69 7.58
N ARG A 67 -11.27 9.90 7.65
CA ARG A 67 -12.24 8.82 7.93
C ARG A 67 -12.10 7.61 6.97
N PRO A 68 -11.88 7.80 5.65
CA PRO A 68 -11.62 6.66 4.75
C PRO A 68 -10.37 5.86 5.13
N THR A 69 -9.34 6.53 5.66
CA THR A 69 -8.12 5.87 6.12
C THR A 69 -8.40 4.98 7.32
N VAL A 70 -9.26 5.41 8.24
CA VAL A 70 -9.72 4.60 9.39
C VAL A 70 -10.43 3.33 8.91
N HIS A 71 -11.39 3.46 7.98
CA HIS A 71 -12.08 2.30 7.41
C HIS A 71 -11.13 1.29 6.75
N ARG A 72 -10.22 1.76 5.90
CA ARG A 72 -9.23 0.92 5.23
C ARG A 72 -8.31 0.20 6.23
N ILE A 73 -7.98 0.83 7.35
CA ILE A 73 -7.16 0.19 8.38
C ILE A 73 -7.95 -0.90 9.11
N ILE A 74 -9.21 -0.65 9.47
CA ILE A 74 -10.08 -1.65 10.08
C ILE A 74 -10.18 -2.87 9.15
N GLU A 75 -10.50 -2.65 7.88
CA GLU A 75 -10.62 -3.71 6.87
C GLU A 75 -9.31 -4.51 6.71
N ARG A 76 -8.16 -3.81 6.65
CA ARG A 76 -6.84 -4.44 6.59
C ARG A 76 -6.53 -5.28 7.84
N MET A 77 -7.00 -4.87 9.01
CA MET A 77 -6.82 -5.60 10.26
C MET A 77 -7.75 -6.82 10.37
N GLU A 78 -8.97 -6.74 9.83
CA GLU A 78 -9.91 -7.86 9.73
C GLU A 78 -9.40 -8.94 8.76
N GLN A 79 -8.86 -8.55 7.59
CA GLN A 79 -8.31 -9.47 6.60
C GLN A 79 -7.03 -10.20 7.06
N LYS A 80 -6.38 -9.70 8.12
CA LYS A 80 -5.16 -10.32 8.69
C LYS A 80 -5.49 -11.39 9.75
N LYS A 81 -6.76 -11.56 10.10
CA LYS A 81 -7.26 -12.58 11.03
C LYS A 81 -7.50 -13.89 10.30
#